data_AF-A0A2G5SGF8-F1
#
_entry.id   AF-A0A2G5SGF8-F1
#
_cell.length_a   1.000
_cell.length_b   1.000
_cell.length_c   1.000
_cell.angle_alpha   90.00
_cell.angle_beta   90.00
_cell.angle_gamma   90.00
#
_symmetry.space_group_name_H-M   'P 1'
#
loop_
_entity.id
_entity.type
_entity.pdbx_description
1 polymer ?
#
loop_
_entity_poly.entity_id
_entity_poly.type
_entity_poly.pdbx_seq_one_letter_code
_entity_poly.pdbx_strand_id
1 'polypeptide(L)'
;MRRHWPCHLRYPSFDRTRRGFYDIVVAEHTREGFDWLRHVSQYNGSLYCDIESIIGSNRLALITLCCIQSRSILLWRVHRLDSRRLAIVKAEIERFIYRRRGVLVVFGPESFFSEEYTDNIKPRRGNPPSLLNMAKDVGAILDKKETLSDFGARVLRRDQIEYAAMDALVLYALEGGWIEERRERRLEYIDSLISLQEEGAGYQEDGYQGGEYHGGGFQGGGYEEDSQYYD
;
A
#
# COMPACT_ATOMS: atom_id res chain seq x y z
N MET A 1 -27.37 -7.64 -23.17
CA MET A 1 -26.53 -7.60 -21.95
C MET A 1 -25.15 -7.08 -22.34
N ARG A 2 -24.84 -5.81 -22.05
CA ARG A 2 -23.51 -5.25 -22.31
C ARG A 2 -22.60 -5.65 -21.14
N ARG A 3 -21.63 -6.53 -21.38
CA ARG A 3 -20.51 -6.74 -20.46
C ARG A 3 -19.65 -5.48 -20.52
N HIS A 4 -19.91 -4.51 -19.64
CA HIS A 4 -18.97 -3.44 -19.37
C HIS A 4 -17.82 -4.02 -18.53
N TRP A 5 -16.72 -4.40 -19.16
CA TRP A 5 -15.41 -4.42 -18.50
C TRP A 5 -14.50 -3.56 -19.38
N PRO A 6 -14.04 -2.41 -18.84
CA PRO A 6 -12.63 -2.36 -18.43
C PRO A 6 -12.41 -1.36 -17.29
N CYS A 7 -12.26 -1.82 -16.04
CA CYS A 7 -11.63 -0.97 -15.02
C CYS A 7 -10.15 -1.31 -15.03
N HIS A 8 -9.39 -0.62 -15.89
CA HIS A 8 -7.95 -0.53 -15.70
C HIS A 8 -7.69 0.02 -14.30
N LEU A 9 -6.70 -0.54 -13.63
CA LEU A 9 -6.17 0.08 -12.43
C LEU A 9 -5.73 1.51 -12.79
N ARG A 10 -6.14 2.44 -11.94
CA ARG A 10 -5.77 3.86 -12.04
C ARG A 10 -5.54 4.37 -10.65
N TYR A 11 -4.33 4.14 -10.15
CA TYR A 11 -3.93 4.72 -8.88
C TYR A 11 -3.71 6.22 -9.01
N PRO A 12 -4.36 7.05 -8.17
CA PRO A 12 -4.13 8.49 -8.12
C PRO A 12 -2.66 8.88 -8.01
N SER A 13 -1.87 8.12 -7.25
CA SER A 13 -0.44 8.36 -7.09
C SER A 13 0.35 8.23 -8.40
N PHE A 14 -0.22 7.67 -9.48
CA PHE A 14 0.42 7.54 -10.79
C PHE A 14 -0.21 8.43 -11.86
N ASP A 15 -1.19 9.26 -11.49
CA ASP A 15 -1.79 10.23 -12.39
C ASP A 15 -0.92 11.49 -12.49
N ARG A 16 -0.24 11.66 -13.62
CA ARG A 16 0.63 12.82 -13.91
C ARG A 16 -0.07 14.17 -13.85
N THR A 17 -1.40 14.20 -13.92
CA THR A 17 -2.16 15.45 -13.77
C THR A 17 -2.27 15.88 -12.31
N ARG A 18 -1.99 14.99 -11.36
CA ARG A 18 -2.09 15.26 -9.92
C ARG A 18 -0.78 15.77 -9.36
N ARG A 19 -0.90 16.67 -8.37
CA ARG A 19 0.25 17.09 -7.58
C ARG A 19 0.73 15.90 -6.75
N GLY A 20 2.03 15.64 -6.77
CA GLY A 20 2.63 14.58 -5.95
C GLY A 20 2.62 13.18 -6.57
N PHE A 21 2.33 13.07 -7.86
CA PHE A 21 2.45 11.82 -8.60
C PHE A 21 3.86 11.23 -8.54
N TYR A 22 3.95 9.91 -8.74
CA TYR A 22 5.17 9.14 -8.84
C TYR A 22 5.44 8.74 -10.29
N ASP A 23 6.66 8.97 -10.76
CA ASP A 23 7.12 8.49 -12.06
C ASP A 23 7.52 7.02 -11.98
N ILE A 24 6.82 6.18 -12.76
CA ILE A 24 7.16 4.78 -12.91
C ILE A 24 8.17 4.62 -14.05
N VAL A 25 9.33 4.04 -13.74
CA VAL A 25 10.40 3.74 -14.69
C VAL A 25 10.49 2.23 -14.84
N VAL A 26 10.18 1.71 -16.03
CA VAL A 26 10.37 0.28 -16.33
C VAL A 26 11.73 0.08 -16.97
N ALA A 27 12.59 -0.70 -16.32
CA ALA A 27 13.93 -1.04 -16.81
C ALA A 27 13.94 -2.48 -17.35
N GLU A 28 14.17 -2.63 -18.65
CA GLU A 28 14.33 -3.91 -19.34
C GLU A 28 15.80 -4.36 -19.35
N HIS A 29 16.72 -3.43 -19.12
CA HIS A 29 18.16 -3.66 -19.17
C HIS A 29 18.86 -3.28 -17.86
N THR A 30 19.95 -3.99 -17.55
CA THR A 30 20.74 -3.74 -16.34
C THR A 30 21.25 -2.29 -16.27
N ARG A 31 21.62 -1.71 -17.42
CA ARG A 31 22.08 -0.32 -17.49
C ARG A 31 21.01 0.67 -17.04
N GLU A 32 19.76 0.48 -17.44
CA GLU A 32 18.65 1.39 -17.10
C GLU A 32 18.38 1.41 -15.60
N GLY A 33 18.39 0.24 -14.95
CA GLY A 33 18.28 0.15 -13.50
C GLY A 33 19.43 0.84 -12.77
N PHE A 34 20.67 0.68 -13.25
CA PHE A 34 21.82 1.41 -12.70
C PHE A 34 21.76 2.92 -12.93
N ASP A 35 21.28 3.34 -14.09
CA ASP A 35 21.09 4.76 -14.39
C ASP A 35 20.01 5.37 -13.48
N TRP A 36 18.94 4.62 -13.15
CA TRP A 36 17.96 5.02 -12.14
C TRP A 36 18.58 5.12 -10.74
N LEU A 37 19.37 4.13 -10.29
CA LEU A 37 20.08 4.21 -9.01
C LEU A 37 20.99 5.44 -8.94
N ARG A 38 21.69 5.78 -10.04
CA ARG A 38 22.51 6.99 -10.11
C ARG A 38 21.65 8.26 -10.04
N HIS A 39 20.50 8.27 -10.70
CA HIS A 39 19.58 9.41 -10.64
C HIS A 39 19.08 9.66 -9.21
N VAL A 40 18.69 8.61 -8.49
CA VAL A 40 18.18 8.74 -7.12
C VAL A 40 19.30 8.80 -6.06
N SER A 41 20.58 8.75 -6.44
CA SER A 41 21.70 8.74 -5.49
C SER A 41 21.88 10.06 -4.74
N GLN A 42 21.31 11.15 -5.24
CA GLN A 42 21.33 12.46 -4.57
C GLN A 42 20.43 12.51 -3.32
N TYR A 43 19.57 11.51 -3.13
CA TYR A 43 18.67 11.42 -1.97
C TYR A 43 19.22 10.43 -0.95
N ASN A 44 19.08 10.76 0.34
CA ASN A 44 19.45 9.87 1.45
C ASN A 44 18.27 9.00 1.90
N GLY A 45 18.53 8.06 2.81
CA GLY A 45 17.49 7.25 3.46
C GLY A 45 17.05 6.03 2.66
N SER A 46 16.03 5.37 3.19
CA SER A 46 15.53 4.06 2.74
C SER A 46 14.87 4.08 1.36
N LEU A 47 14.80 2.90 0.75
CA LEU A 47 13.92 2.61 -0.38
C LEU A 47 12.89 1.58 0.03
N TYR A 48 11.73 1.63 -0.60
CA TYR A 48 10.66 0.64 -0.41
C TYR A 48 10.73 -0.38 -1.53
N CYS A 49 10.71 -1.66 -1.17
CA CYS A 49 11.03 -2.73 -2.08
C CYS A 49 10.00 -3.85 -2.02
N ASP A 50 9.69 -4.38 -3.20
CA ASP A 50 8.88 -5.58 -3.37
C ASP A 50 9.46 -6.37 -4.56
N ILE A 51 9.28 -7.69 -4.57
CA ILE A 51 9.77 -8.54 -5.67
C ILE A 51 8.68 -9.47 -6.18
N GLU A 52 8.71 -9.72 -7.50
CA GLU A 52 7.79 -10.66 -8.14
C GLU A 52 8.54 -11.83 -8.75
N SER A 53 7.94 -13.02 -8.67
CA SER A 53 8.46 -14.24 -9.30
C SER A 53 7.65 -14.62 -10.55
N ILE A 54 8.24 -15.40 -11.44
CA ILE A 54 7.50 -15.97 -12.58
C ILE A 54 6.54 -17.05 -12.06
N ILE A 55 5.26 -16.96 -12.40
CA ILE A 55 4.23 -17.95 -11.99
C ILE A 55 4.72 -19.39 -12.22
N GLY A 56 4.54 -20.23 -11.20
CA GLY A 56 4.89 -21.65 -11.29
C GLY A 56 6.38 -21.93 -11.17
N SER A 57 7.20 -20.91 -10.91
CA SER A 57 8.62 -21.04 -10.62
C SER A 57 9.04 -20.14 -9.46
N ASN A 58 10.14 -20.46 -8.79
CA ASN A 58 10.75 -19.57 -7.79
C ASN A 58 11.79 -18.64 -8.44
N ARG A 59 11.68 -18.39 -9.75
CA ARG A 59 12.61 -17.52 -10.47
C ARG A 59 12.15 -16.07 -10.35
N LEU A 60 13.04 -15.23 -9.82
CA LEU A 60 12.86 -13.79 -9.73
C LEU A 60 12.58 -13.17 -11.10
N ALA A 61 11.48 -12.43 -11.21
CA ALA A 61 11.03 -11.79 -12.44
C ALA A 61 11.25 -10.27 -12.44
N LEU A 62 10.91 -9.64 -11.32
CA LEU A 62 10.87 -8.19 -11.14
C LEU A 62 11.43 -7.81 -9.77
N ILE A 63 12.20 -6.73 -9.72
CA ILE A 63 12.54 -6.02 -8.49
C ILE A 63 11.90 -4.64 -8.59
N THR A 64 11.07 -4.27 -7.62
CA THR A 64 10.47 -2.94 -7.53
C THR A 64 11.20 -2.13 -6.47
N LEU A 65 11.66 -0.93 -6.81
CA LEU A 65 12.29 0.01 -5.85
C LEU A 65 11.59 1.36 -5.91
N CYS A 66 11.02 1.81 -4.80
CA CYS A 66 10.35 3.09 -4.67
C CYS A 66 11.21 4.06 -3.84
N CYS A 67 11.51 5.24 -4.42
CA CYS A 67 12.22 6.32 -3.75
C CYS A 67 11.29 7.53 -3.56
N ILE A 68 10.84 7.71 -2.31
CA ILE A 68 9.88 8.75 -1.91
C ILE A 68 10.37 10.16 -2.22
N GLN A 69 11.63 10.47 -1.93
CA GLN A 69 12.18 11.82 -2.13
C GLN A 69 12.24 12.22 -3.60
N SER A 70 12.55 11.26 -4.48
CA SER A 70 12.56 11.49 -5.93
C SER A 70 11.17 11.42 -6.56
N ARG A 71 10.18 10.90 -5.83
CA ARG A 71 8.87 10.47 -6.36
C ARG A 71 9.02 9.60 -7.61
N SER A 72 9.90 8.61 -7.55
CA SER A 72 10.11 7.68 -8.65
C SER A 72 10.13 6.24 -8.16
N ILE A 73 9.60 5.35 -9.00
CA ILE A 73 9.50 3.91 -8.74
C ILE A 73 10.13 3.18 -9.92
N LEU A 74 11.17 2.41 -9.66
CA LEU A 74 11.82 1.54 -10.63
C LEU A 74 11.16 0.17 -10.62
N LEU A 75 10.72 -0.30 -11.78
CA LEU A 75 10.32 -1.68 -12.06
C LEU A 75 11.43 -2.33 -12.87
N TRP A 76 12.34 -3.02 -12.18
CA TRP A 76 13.52 -3.61 -12.82
C TRP A 76 13.26 -5.06 -13.22
N ARG A 77 13.10 -5.28 -14.51
CA ARG A 77 12.83 -6.59 -15.07
C ARG A 77 14.12 -7.40 -15.12
N VAL A 78 14.20 -8.41 -14.26
CA VAL A 78 15.39 -9.24 -14.08
C VAL A 78 15.20 -10.70 -14.52
N HIS A 79 13.99 -11.07 -14.97
CA HIS A 79 13.65 -12.41 -15.44
C HIS A 79 14.57 -12.99 -16.53
N ARG A 80 15.31 -12.16 -17.28
CA ARG A 80 16.26 -12.61 -18.33
C ARG A 80 17.71 -12.69 -17.86
N LEU A 81 18.00 -12.27 -16.64
CA LEU A 81 19.34 -12.32 -16.09
C LEU A 81 19.66 -13.75 -15.65
N ASP A 82 20.94 -14.11 -15.81
CA ASP A 82 21.52 -15.30 -15.21
C ASP A 82 21.90 -15.04 -13.75
N SER A 83 22.25 -16.09 -13.01
CA SER A 83 22.58 -16.00 -11.59
C SER A 83 23.77 -15.06 -11.30
N ARG A 84 24.75 -14.97 -12.20
CA ARG A 84 25.91 -14.09 -12.04
C ARG A 84 25.50 -12.63 -12.17
N ARG A 85 24.68 -12.30 -13.18
CA ARG A 85 24.16 -10.95 -13.39
C ARG A 85 23.19 -10.54 -12.28
N LEU A 86 22.36 -11.47 -11.80
CA LEU A 86 21.50 -11.24 -10.64
C LEU A 86 22.32 -10.93 -9.38
N ALA A 87 23.42 -11.64 -9.14
CA ALA A 87 24.32 -11.37 -8.02
C ALA A 87 24.95 -9.97 -8.11
N ILE A 88 25.31 -9.51 -9.32
CA ILE A 88 25.81 -8.15 -9.54
C ILE A 88 24.71 -7.12 -9.21
N VAL A 89 23.49 -7.33 -9.71
CA VAL A 89 22.34 -6.44 -9.41
C VAL A 89 22.10 -6.35 -7.91
N LYS A 90 22.05 -7.50 -7.23
CA LYS A 90 21.92 -7.56 -5.77
C LYS A 90 23.00 -6.73 -5.07
N ALA A 91 24.27 -7.02 -5.35
CA ALA A 91 25.39 -6.36 -4.69
C ALA A 91 25.42 -4.84 -4.93
N GLU A 92 25.01 -4.37 -6.11
CA GLU A 92 24.92 -2.94 -6.40
C GLU A 92 23.78 -2.26 -5.64
N ILE A 93 22.61 -2.90 -5.52
CA ILE A 93 21.49 -2.37 -4.73
C ILE A 93 21.87 -2.29 -3.25
N GLU A 94 22.45 -3.36 -2.68
CA GLU A 94 22.88 -3.40 -1.28
C GLU A 94 23.95 -2.35 -0.98
N ARG A 95 24.99 -2.24 -1.83
CA ARG A 95 26.01 -1.18 -1.71
C ARG A 95 25.43 0.21 -1.88
N PHE A 96 24.40 0.38 -2.71
CA PHE A 96 23.71 1.65 -2.90
C PHE A 96 22.97 2.06 -1.62
N ILE A 97 22.22 1.16 -1.02
CA ILE A 97 21.48 1.39 0.23
C ILE A 97 22.43 1.70 1.39
N TYR A 98 23.53 0.94 1.51
CA TYR A 98 24.57 1.20 2.49
C TYR A 98 25.13 2.63 2.39
N ARG A 99 25.46 3.08 1.18
CA ARG A 99 25.98 4.45 0.94
C ARG A 99 24.97 5.54 1.31
N ARG A 100 23.67 5.26 1.16
CA ARG A 100 22.57 6.18 1.53
C ARG A 100 22.27 6.21 3.03
N ARG A 101 22.93 5.37 3.83
CA ARG A 101 22.64 5.17 5.27
C ARG A 101 21.16 4.82 5.49
N GLY A 102 20.59 4.03 4.60
CA GLY A 102 19.19 3.58 4.66
C GLY A 102 19.08 2.06 4.70
N VAL A 103 17.86 1.56 4.52
CA VAL A 103 17.52 0.14 4.39
C VAL A 103 16.56 -0.06 3.21
N LEU A 104 16.39 -1.31 2.78
CA LEU A 104 15.27 -1.76 1.94
C LEU A 104 14.10 -2.11 2.85
N VAL A 105 13.07 -1.27 2.87
CA VAL A 105 11.82 -1.57 3.58
C VAL A 105 11.01 -2.56 2.75
N VAL A 106 10.68 -3.71 3.32
CA VAL A 106 10.03 -4.85 2.65
C VAL A 106 8.86 -5.40 3.46
N PHE A 107 7.94 -6.13 2.81
CA PHE A 107 6.79 -6.75 3.49
C PHE A 107 6.85 -8.28 3.46
N GLY A 108 7.52 -8.87 4.43
CA GLY A 108 7.78 -10.29 4.49
C GLY A 108 9.25 -10.62 4.20
N PRO A 109 9.62 -11.91 4.28
CA PRO A 109 10.99 -12.34 4.05
C PRO A 109 11.34 -12.29 2.57
N GLU A 110 12.14 -11.30 2.18
CA GLU A 110 12.68 -11.17 0.82
C GLU A 110 14.05 -11.82 0.68
N SER A 111 14.06 -13.15 0.52
CA SER A 111 15.29 -13.98 0.51
C SER A 111 16.34 -13.60 -0.55
N PHE A 112 15.97 -12.79 -1.54
CA PHE A 112 16.92 -12.29 -2.52
C PHE A 112 17.96 -11.35 -1.89
N PHE A 113 17.54 -10.48 -0.98
CA PHE A 113 18.42 -9.52 -0.30
C PHE A 113 18.95 -10.08 1.02
N SER A 114 20.08 -9.54 1.47
CA SER A 114 20.67 -9.93 2.75
C SER A 114 19.96 -9.20 3.90
N GLU A 115 19.71 -9.90 5.01
CA GLU A 115 18.94 -9.35 6.14
C GLU A 115 19.50 -8.04 6.69
N GLU A 116 20.83 -7.86 6.62
CA GLU A 116 21.52 -6.65 7.08
C GLU A 116 21.14 -5.37 6.31
N TYR A 117 20.58 -5.50 5.10
CA TYR A 117 20.15 -4.37 4.27
C TYR A 117 18.63 -4.22 4.21
N THR A 118 17.88 -5.07 4.89
CA THR A 118 16.41 -5.09 4.84
C THR A 118 15.78 -4.77 6.18
N ASP A 119 14.68 -4.02 6.15
CA ASP A 119 13.79 -3.87 7.29
C ASP A 119 12.41 -4.44 6.93
N ASN A 120 12.05 -5.54 7.58
CA ASN A 120 10.81 -6.24 7.32
C ASN A 120 9.73 -5.72 8.27
N ILE A 121 8.83 -4.90 7.72
CA ILE A 121 7.77 -4.23 8.48
C ILE A 121 6.52 -5.12 8.68
N LYS A 122 6.54 -6.37 8.22
CA LYS A 122 5.45 -7.31 8.46
C LYS A 122 5.40 -7.72 9.94
N PRO A 123 4.26 -7.55 10.63
CA PRO A 123 4.12 -7.97 12.02
C PRO A 123 4.46 -9.45 12.21
N ARG A 124 5.20 -9.79 13.28
CA ARG A 124 5.68 -11.17 13.56
C ARG A 124 4.77 -11.99 14.48
N ARG A 125 3.67 -11.44 14.98
CA ARG A 125 2.85 -12.09 16.03
C ARG A 125 1.56 -12.71 15.47
N GLY A 126 1.21 -13.89 15.97
CA GLY A 126 -0.06 -14.57 15.69
C GLY A 126 -0.19 -14.98 14.21
N ASN A 127 -1.35 -14.68 13.63
CA ASN A 127 -1.61 -14.83 12.19
C ASN A 127 -1.28 -13.49 11.50
N PRO A 128 -0.07 -13.31 10.93
CA PRO A 128 0.36 -12.01 10.47
C PRO A 128 -0.50 -11.56 9.27
N PRO A 129 -0.97 -10.31 9.26
CA PRO A 129 -1.86 -9.83 8.22
C PRO A 129 -1.19 -9.84 6.84
N SER A 130 -2.00 -9.94 5.80
CA SER A 130 -1.56 -9.69 4.43
C SER A 130 -1.30 -8.21 4.20
N LEU A 131 -0.48 -7.90 3.19
CA LEU A 131 -0.25 -6.51 2.76
C LEU A 131 -1.57 -5.82 2.41
N LEU A 132 -2.49 -6.54 1.77
CA LEU A 132 -3.83 -6.05 1.44
C LEU A 132 -4.61 -5.60 2.68
N ASN A 133 -4.56 -6.36 3.77
CA ASN A 133 -5.28 -6.01 4.99
C ASN A 133 -4.66 -4.77 5.64
N MET A 134 -3.33 -4.72 5.77
CA MET A 134 -2.66 -3.55 6.35
C MET A 134 -2.84 -2.29 5.50
N ALA A 135 -2.84 -2.41 4.17
CA ALA A 135 -3.10 -1.30 3.26
C ALA A 135 -4.49 -0.68 3.51
N LYS A 136 -5.51 -1.50 3.77
CA LYS A 136 -6.87 -1.01 4.07
C LYS A 136 -6.89 -0.15 5.34
N ASP A 137 -6.13 -0.53 6.36
CA ASP A 137 -6.06 0.17 7.65
C ASP A 137 -5.42 1.55 7.50
N VAL A 138 -4.49 1.70 6.54
CA VAL A 138 -3.93 3.01 6.18
C VAL A 138 -4.75 3.74 5.11
N GLY A 139 -5.89 3.21 4.67
CA GLY A 139 -6.73 3.84 3.65
C GLY A 139 -6.18 3.75 2.23
N ALA A 140 -5.18 2.90 1.99
CA ALA A 140 -4.70 2.58 0.65
C ALA A 140 -5.54 1.46 0.03
N ILE A 141 -5.81 1.56 -1.27
CA ILE A 141 -6.50 0.51 -2.03
C ILE A 141 -5.42 -0.29 -2.76
N LEU A 142 -5.34 -1.59 -2.50
CA LEU A 142 -4.53 -2.52 -3.29
C LEU A 142 -5.49 -3.43 -4.05
N ASP A 143 -5.37 -3.47 -5.36
CA ASP A 143 -6.08 -4.44 -6.19
C ASP A 143 -5.14 -5.62 -6.45
N LYS A 144 -5.52 -6.81 -5.98
CA LYS A 144 -4.70 -8.01 -6.07
C LYS A 144 -4.95 -8.84 -7.34
N LYS A 145 -5.65 -8.29 -8.35
CA LYS A 145 -5.91 -8.99 -9.63
C LYS A 145 -4.63 -9.42 -10.36
N GLU A 146 -3.55 -8.68 -10.20
CA GLU A 146 -2.29 -8.93 -10.92
C GLU A 146 -1.25 -9.71 -10.10
N THR A 147 -1.58 -10.10 -8.85
CA THR A 147 -0.67 -10.88 -7.98
C THR A 147 -0.25 -12.21 -8.59
N LEU A 148 -1.13 -12.83 -9.38
CA LEU A 148 -0.87 -14.10 -10.06
C LEU A 148 -0.71 -13.92 -11.57
N SER A 149 -0.23 -12.76 -12.02
CA SER A 149 0.01 -12.47 -13.44
C SER A 149 1.44 -12.82 -13.88
N ASP A 150 1.61 -13.07 -15.18
CA ASP A 150 2.92 -13.42 -15.75
C ASP A 150 3.83 -12.18 -15.83
N PHE A 151 4.67 -11.99 -14.81
CA PHE A 151 5.70 -10.94 -14.80
C PHE A 151 6.91 -11.26 -15.69
N GLY A 152 7.01 -12.50 -16.20
CA GLY A 152 7.99 -12.93 -17.20
C GLY A 152 7.58 -12.62 -18.65
N ALA A 153 6.37 -12.11 -18.88
CA ALA A 153 5.84 -11.80 -20.20
C ALA A 153 6.76 -10.87 -21.01
N ARG A 154 6.72 -10.90 -22.35
CA ARG A 154 7.61 -10.05 -23.15
C ARG A 154 7.50 -8.56 -22.82
N VAL A 155 6.28 -8.08 -22.54
CA VAL A 155 5.95 -6.70 -22.18
C VAL A 155 4.96 -6.76 -21.02
N LEU A 156 5.19 -5.97 -19.97
CA LEU A 156 4.24 -5.86 -18.86
C LEU A 156 3.02 -5.02 -19.28
N ARG A 157 1.82 -5.47 -18.89
CA ARG A 157 0.61 -4.67 -19.05
C ARG A 157 0.61 -3.49 -18.08
N ARG A 158 -0.17 -2.46 -18.40
CA ARG A 158 -0.36 -1.30 -17.52
C ARG A 158 -0.81 -1.71 -16.11
N ASP A 159 -1.77 -2.61 -16.00
CA ASP A 159 -2.28 -3.06 -14.71
C ASP A 159 -1.19 -3.78 -13.88
N GLN A 160 -0.30 -4.56 -14.51
CA GLN A 160 0.85 -5.18 -13.85
C GLN A 160 1.87 -4.15 -13.36
N ILE A 161 2.12 -3.11 -14.17
CA ILE A 161 3.05 -2.02 -13.85
C ILE A 161 2.53 -1.24 -12.64
N GLU A 162 1.26 -0.81 -12.68
CA GLU A 162 0.64 -0.05 -11.61
C GLU A 162 0.50 -0.88 -10.33
N TYR A 163 0.16 -2.17 -10.44
CA TYR A 163 0.12 -3.10 -9.33
C TYR A 163 1.48 -3.20 -8.62
N ALA A 164 2.54 -3.54 -9.34
CA ALA A 164 3.87 -3.73 -8.75
C ALA A 164 4.41 -2.43 -8.15
N ALA A 165 4.16 -1.29 -8.81
CA ALA A 165 4.53 0.01 -8.28
C ALA A 165 3.80 0.32 -6.96
N MET A 166 2.50 -0.02 -6.88
CA MET A 166 1.69 0.24 -5.69
C MET A 166 2.07 -0.66 -4.51
N ASP A 167 2.45 -1.93 -4.75
CA ASP A 167 2.88 -2.85 -3.70
C ASP A 167 4.18 -2.37 -3.00
N ALA A 168 5.06 -1.65 -3.69
CA ALA A 168 6.19 -0.97 -3.06
C ALA A 168 5.79 0.38 -2.42
N LEU A 169 4.96 1.20 -3.09
CA LEU A 169 4.58 2.52 -2.58
C LEU A 169 3.77 2.45 -1.28
N VAL A 170 2.89 1.46 -1.16
CA VAL A 170 2.04 1.30 0.03
C VAL A 170 2.84 1.06 1.31
N LEU A 171 4.05 0.51 1.20
CA LEU A 171 4.94 0.32 2.35
C LEU A 171 5.31 1.64 3.02
N TYR A 172 5.49 2.71 2.24
CA TYR A 172 5.69 4.06 2.79
C TYR A 172 4.47 4.53 3.58
N ALA A 173 3.25 4.25 3.10
CA ALA A 173 2.04 4.60 3.82
C ALA A 173 1.88 3.81 5.12
N LEU A 174 2.31 2.55 5.16
CA LEU A 174 2.34 1.72 6.37
C LEU A 174 3.29 2.28 7.45
N GLU A 175 4.40 2.88 7.04
CA GLU A 175 5.32 3.60 7.95
C GLU A 175 4.84 5.01 8.34
N GLY A 176 3.59 5.36 8.02
CA GLY A 176 3.02 6.67 8.35
C GLY A 176 3.18 7.74 7.28
N GLY A 177 3.72 7.37 6.11
CA GLY A 177 3.80 8.24 4.94
C GLY A 177 2.43 8.64 4.38
N TRP A 178 2.44 9.73 3.62
CA TRP A 178 1.26 10.23 2.90
C TRP A 178 1.33 9.86 1.42
N ILE A 179 0.27 9.21 0.93
CA ILE A 179 0.06 8.88 -0.49
C ILE A 179 -1.34 9.34 -0.93
N GLU A 180 -1.54 9.61 -2.22
CA GLU A 180 -2.80 10.22 -2.71
C GLU A 180 -4.02 9.32 -2.51
N GLU A 181 -3.84 8.00 -2.47
CA GLU A 181 -4.92 7.04 -2.20
C GLU A 181 -5.58 7.29 -0.83
N ARG A 182 -4.80 7.73 0.17
CA ARG A 182 -5.35 8.06 1.51
C ARG A 182 -6.25 9.29 1.45
N ARG A 183 -5.97 10.22 0.52
CA ARG A 183 -6.70 11.48 0.39
C ARG A 183 -8.09 11.26 -0.18
N GLU A 184 -8.21 10.44 -1.21
CA GLU A 184 -9.51 10.19 -1.86
C GLU A 184 -10.52 9.54 -0.93
N ARG A 185 -10.12 8.51 -0.16
CA ARG A 185 -11.02 7.90 0.84
C ARG A 185 -11.47 8.88 1.90
N ARG A 186 -10.60 9.80 2.32
CA ARG A 186 -11.00 10.82 3.31
C ARG A 186 -12.07 11.73 2.75
N LEU A 187 -11.96 12.10 1.47
CA LEU A 187 -12.97 12.91 0.79
C LEU A 187 -14.29 12.14 0.65
N GLU A 188 -14.27 10.89 0.16
CA GLU A 188 -15.47 10.05 0.05
C GLU A 188 -16.16 9.84 1.40
N TYR A 189 -15.39 9.61 2.47
CA TYR A 189 -15.93 9.46 3.82
C TYR A 189 -16.58 10.75 4.33
N ILE A 190 -15.92 11.90 4.16
CA ILE A 190 -16.49 13.21 4.54
C ILE A 190 -17.76 13.49 3.74
N ASP A 191 -17.76 13.24 2.42
CA ASP A 191 -18.92 13.46 1.56
C ASP A 191 -20.09 12.55 1.97
N SER A 192 -19.82 11.30 2.36
CA SER A 192 -20.83 10.38 2.89
C SER A 192 -21.40 10.83 4.25
N LEU A 193 -20.57 11.38 5.14
CA LEU A 193 -21.01 11.91 6.43
C LEU A 193 -21.85 13.18 6.28
N ILE A 194 -21.48 14.07 5.35
CA ILE A 194 -22.27 15.27 5.02
C ILE A 194 -23.62 14.85 4.45
N SER A 195 -23.65 13.89 3.51
CA SER A 195 -24.89 13.40 2.92
C SER A 195 -25.84 12.78 3.97
N LEU A 196 -25.30 12.03 4.93
CA LEU A 196 -26.09 11.46 6.04
C LEU A 196 -26.63 12.52 7.01
N GLN A 197 -25.91 13.64 7.21
CA GLN A 197 -26.40 14.76 8.02
C GLN A 197 -27.49 15.56 7.30
N GLU A 198 -27.40 15.71 5.98
CA GLU A 198 -28.42 16.39 5.16
C GLU A 198 -29.70 15.55 5.04
N GLU A 199 -29.60 14.22 4.94
CA GLU A 199 -30.75 13.31 4.96
C GLU A 199 -31.39 13.18 6.36
N GLY A 200 -30.61 13.35 7.43
CA GLY A 200 -31.10 13.31 8.82
C GLY A 200 -31.75 14.61 9.32
N ALA A 201 -31.54 15.74 8.63
CA ALA A 201 -32.10 17.05 9.02
C ALA A 201 -33.52 17.30 8.45
N GLY A 202 -34.10 16.33 7.74
CA GLY A 202 -35.43 16.40 7.14
C GLY A 202 -36.54 15.76 7.97
N TYR A 203 -36.64 16.07 9.27
CA TYR A 203 -37.87 15.81 10.02
C TYR A 203 -38.56 17.13 10.35
N GLN A 204 -39.70 17.34 9.69
CA GLN A 204 -40.63 18.43 9.96
C GLN A 204 -41.09 18.38 11.43
N GLU A 205 -40.91 19.49 12.14
CA GLU A 205 -41.63 19.78 13.38
C GLU A 205 -43.12 19.96 13.07
N ASP A 206 -43.86 18.85 13.02
CA ASP A 206 -45.31 18.91 13.15
C ASP A 206 -45.64 18.93 14.65
N GLY A 207 -46.16 20.09 15.06
CA GLY A 207 -46.35 20.49 16.44
C GLY A 207 -47.17 19.53 17.28
N TYR A 208 -46.63 19.19 18.45
CA TYR A 208 -47.40 18.65 19.56
C TYR A 208 -47.68 19.76 20.57
N GLN A 209 -48.96 20.18 20.61
CA GLN A 209 -49.52 20.97 21.70
C GLN A 209 -49.64 20.12 22.97
N GLY A 210 -49.58 20.83 24.11
CA GLY A 210 -49.31 20.28 25.41
C GLY A 210 -50.35 19.31 25.96
N GLY A 211 -49.84 18.39 26.78
CA GLY A 211 -50.61 17.58 27.71
C GLY A 211 -49.84 17.52 29.03
N GLU A 212 -50.40 18.16 30.06
CA GLU A 212 -49.96 18.07 31.45
C GLU A 212 -49.98 16.60 31.92
N TYR A 213 -48.88 16.14 32.51
CA TYR A 213 -48.88 14.90 33.29
C TYR A 213 -48.33 15.15 34.69
N HIS A 214 -49.21 14.86 35.63
CA HIS A 214 -49.01 14.87 37.08
C HIS A 214 -48.03 13.80 37.55
N GLY A 215 -47.48 14.06 38.74
CA GLY A 215 -46.39 13.33 39.37
C GLY A 215 -46.66 11.85 39.69
N GLY A 216 -45.55 11.17 39.95
CA GLY A 216 -45.50 9.83 40.53
C GLY A 216 -44.05 9.45 40.76
N GLY A 217 -43.57 9.63 41.99
CA GLY A 217 -42.22 9.23 42.38
C GLY A 217 -42.10 7.72 42.48
N PHE A 218 -40.88 7.19 42.27
CA PHE A 218 -40.49 5.88 42.77
C PHE A 218 -38.99 5.87 43.09
N GLN A 219 -38.71 5.43 44.32
CA GLN A 219 -37.39 5.17 44.88
C GLN A 219 -36.85 3.81 44.42
N GLY A 220 -35.52 3.72 44.38
CA GLY A 220 -34.80 2.58 44.95
C GLY A 220 -34.29 1.52 43.98
N GLY A 221 -33.09 1.03 44.29
CA GLY A 221 -32.60 -0.27 43.84
C GLY A 221 -31.25 -0.23 43.13
N GLY A 222 -30.18 -0.16 43.92
CA GLY A 222 -28.85 -0.55 43.45
C GLY A 222 -28.76 -2.06 43.30
N TYR A 223 -27.93 -2.51 42.36
CA TYR A 223 -27.39 -3.85 42.32
C TYR A 223 -25.92 -3.76 41.94
N GLU A 224 -25.09 -4.10 42.92
CA GLU A 224 -23.71 -4.57 42.76
C GLU A 224 -23.75 -5.93 42.06
N GLU A 225 -22.87 -6.16 41.09
CA GLU A 225 -22.44 -7.51 40.72
C GLU A 225 -20.91 -7.55 40.73
N ASP A 226 -20.40 -8.08 41.85
CA ASP A 226 -19.17 -8.83 41.89
C ASP A 226 -19.33 -10.13 41.07
N SER A 227 -18.38 -10.45 40.20
CA SER A 227 -18.06 -11.84 39.92
C SER A 227 -16.59 -12.03 39.62
N GLN A 228 -15.99 -12.85 40.49
CA GLN A 228 -14.66 -13.43 40.42
C GLN A 228 -14.65 -14.70 39.52
N TYR A 229 -13.43 -15.20 39.28
CA TYR A 229 -13.04 -16.54 38.76
C TYR A 229 -13.12 -16.77 37.24
N TYR A 230 -11.97 -17.03 36.60
CA TYR A 230 -11.32 -18.36 36.57
C TYR A 230 -9.81 -18.21 36.24
N ASP A 231 -9.01 -19.01 36.96
CA ASP A 231 -7.66 -19.57 36.71
C ASP A 231 -6.56 -18.78 35.97
#